data_AF-A0A7V2WMU2-F1
#
_entry.id   AF-A0A7V2WMU2-F1
#
_cell.length_a   1.000
_cell.length_b   1.000
_cell.length_c   1.000
_cell.angle_alpha   90.00
_cell.angle_beta   90.00
_cell.angle_gamma   90.00
#
_symmetry.space_group_name_H-M   'P 1'
#
loop_
_entity.id
_entity.type
_entity.pdbx_description
1 polymer ?
#
loop_
_entity_poly.entity_id
_entity_poly.type
_entity_poly.pdbx_seq_one_letter_code
_entity_poly.pdbx_strand_id
1 'polypeptide(L)'
;ISAGDTADEALDNAAEALGLHMRGMRTDGIDAPVARSIEEIRNDPSLAEDRKGAVLGYVSAIEDMGSSKRLNISLDRGLIEAIDNEANRRKMTRSAFIASAARHEIGGG
;
A
#
# COMPACT_ATOMS: atom_id res chain seq x y z
N ILE A 1 -10.68 -3.39 8.32
CA ILE A 1 -10.11 -4.65 8.83
C ILE A 1 -9.74 -5.49 7.61
N SER A 2 -8.53 -6.05 7.58
CA SER A 2 -8.04 -7.02 6.60
C SER A 2 -7.54 -8.27 7.34
N ALA A 3 -7.10 -9.30 6.60
CA ALA A 3 -6.53 -10.53 7.15
C ALA A 3 -5.55 -11.15 6.15
N GLY A 4 -4.76 -12.13 6.59
CA GLY A 4 -3.88 -12.96 5.77
C GLY A 4 -3.52 -14.25 6.50
N ASP A 5 -3.08 -15.28 5.76
CA ASP A 5 -2.70 -16.57 6.34
C ASP A 5 -1.30 -16.49 7.01
N THR A 6 -0.54 -15.45 6.67
CA THR A 6 0.75 -15.11 7.27
C THR A 6 0.78 -13.64 7.71
N ALA A 7 1.75 -13.29 8.57
CA ALA A 7 1.94 -11.90 9.00
C ALA A 7 2.25 -10.96 7.82
N ASP A 8 3.05 -11.43 6.87
CA ASP A 8 3.43 -10.66 5.68
C ASP A 8 2.20 -10.43 4.79
N GLU A 9 1.42 -11.49 4.51
CA GLU A 9 0.18 -11.36 3.74
C GLU A 9 -0.85 -10.45 4.45
N ALA A 10 -0.92 -10.50 5.78
CA ALA A 10 -1.79 -9.61 6.54
C ALA A 10 -1.37 -8.14 6.41
N LEU A 11 -0.06 -7.84 6.35
CA LEU A 11 0.47 -6.49 6.13
C LEU A 11 0.20 -5.99 4.71
N ASP A 12 0.43 -6.84 3.70
CA ASP A 12 0.11 -6.53 2.30
C ASP A 12 -1.38 -6.19 2.13
N ASN A 13 -2.26 -7.05 2.67
CA ASN A 13 -3.71 -6.84 2.61
C ASN A 13 -4.15 -5.62 3.45
N ALA A 14 -3.42 -5.28 4.52
CA ALA A 14 -3.68 -4.06 5.29
C ALA A 14 -3.41 -2.78 4.50
N ALA A 15 -2.38 -2.76 3.64
CA ALA A 15 -2.09 -1.60 2.79
C ALA A 15 -3.23 -1.32 1.80
N GLU A 16 -3.79 -2.35 1.17
CA GLU A 16 -4.94 -2.20 0.28
C GLU A 16 -6.19 -1.72 1.02
N ALA A 17 -6.48 -2.32 2.17
CA ALA A 17 -7.63 -1.96 3.00
C ALA A 17 -7.52 -0.53 3.53
N LEU A 18 -6.33 -0.09 3.94
CA LEU A 18 -6.06 1.27 4.36
C LEU A 18 -6.29 2.26 3.21
N GLY A 19 -5.75 1.96 2.02
CA GLY A 19 -5.96 2.77 0.83
C GLY A 19 -7.42 2.91 0.43
N LEU A 20 -8.21 1.84 0.54
CA LEU A 20 -9.66 1.87 0.31
C LEU A 20 -10.37 2.77 1.32
N HIS A 21 -10.03 2.65 2.60
CA HIS A 21 -10.64 3.45 3.66
C HIS A 21 -10.33 4.94 3.51
N MET A 22 -9.06 5.29 3.26
CA MET A 22 -8.65 6.68 3.04
C MET A 22 -9.35 7.33 1.83
N ARG A 23 -9.58 6.56 0.75
CA ARG A 23 -10.41 7.04 -0.37
C ARG A 23 -11.84 7.35 0.06
N GLY A 24 -12.46 6.48 0.85
CA GLY A 24 -13.80 6.71 1.40
C GLY A 24 -13.86 7.97 2.25
N MET A 25 -12.93 8.13 3.20
CA MET A 25 -12.82 9.33 4.03
C MET A 25 -12.78 10.61 3.19
N ARG A 26 -11.95 10.63 2.14
CA ARG A 26 -11.85 11.78 1.23
C ARG A 26 -13.15 12.05 0.47
N THR A 27 -13.80 11.00 -0.04
CA THR A 27 -15.10 11.14 -0.72
C THR A 27 -16.13 11.77 0.20
N ASP A 28 -16.07 11.47 1.50
CA ASP A 28 -16.94 12.02 2.53
C ASP A 28 -16.47 13.39 3.07
N GLY A 29 -15.35 13.93 2.56
CA GLY A 29 -14.77 15.20 3.02
C GLY A 29 -14.14 15.15 4.42
N ILE A 30 -13.75 13.95 4.86
CA ILE A 30 -13.09 13.69 6.14
C ILE A 30 -11.59 13.61 5.91
N ASP A 31 -10.83 14.42 6.64
CA ASP A 31 -9.37 14.37 6.61
C ASP A 31 -8.84 13.08 7.25
N ALA A 32 -7.81 12.50 6.64
CA ALA A 32 -7.11 11.36 7.24
C ALA A 32 -6.46 11.77 8.57
N PRO A 33 -6.50 10.90 9.59
CA PRO A 33 -5.86 11.20 10.87
C PRO A 33 -4.34 11.23 10.70
N VAL A 34 -3.68 11.99 11.57
CA VAL A 34 -2.20 11.97 11.65
C VAL A 34 -1.76 10.61 12.17
N ALA A 35 -0.81 9.99 11.47
CA ALA A 35 -0.22 8.73 11.89
C ALA A 35 0.48 8.88 13.25
N ARG A 36 0.21 7.94 14.16
CA ARG A 36 0.82 7.88 15.49
C ARG A 36 2.09 7.03 15.44
N SER A 37 3.05 7.37 16.29
CA SER A 37 4.24 6.54 16.54
C SER A 37 3.88 5.24 17.26
N ILE A 38 4.75 4.23 17.12
CA ILE A 38 4.62 2.96 17.86
C ILE A 38 4.58 3.22 19.38
N GLU A 39 5.35 4.18 19.88
CA GLU A 39 5.42 4.48 21.31
C GLU A 39 4.12 5.10 21.82
N GLU A 40 3.53 6.03 21.06
CA GLU A 40 2.19 6.55 21.37
C GLU A 40 1.13 5.46 21.36
N ILE A 41 1.20 4.51 20.42
CA ILE A 41 0.27 3.37 20.36
C ILE A 41 0.50 2.42 21.55
N ARG A 42 1.75 2.18 21.97
CA ARG A 42 2.08 1.30 23.11
C ARG A 42 1.64 1.88 24.44
N ASN A 43 1.76 3.20 24.61
CA ASN A 43 1.46 3.87 25.86
C ASN A 43 -0.02 4.25 26.02
N ASP A 44 -0.86 4.01 25.01
CA ASP A 44 -2.28 4.33 25.04
C ASP A 44 -3.08 3.35 25.94
N PRO A 45 -3.68 3.77 27.05
CA PRO A 45 -4.45 2.84 27.89
C PRO A 45 -5.71 2.31 27.19
N SER A 46 -6.28 3.05 26.22
CA SER A 46 -7.51 2.65 25.52
C SER A 46 -7.32 1.44 24.60
N LEU A 47 -6.09 1.22 24.12
CA LEU A 47 -5.72 0.10 23.25
C LEU A 47 -5.14 -1.09 24.04
N ALA A 48 -5.22 -1.09 25.37
CA ALA A 48 -4.59 -2.12 26.20
C ALA A 48 -5.09 -3.53 25.90
N GLU A 49 -6.39 -3.70 25.66
CA GLU A 49 -6.97 -4.99 25.27
C GLU A 49 -6.57 -5.38 23.85
N ASP A 50 -6.66 -4.44 22.89
CA ASP A 50 -6.30 -4.69 21.48
C ASP A 50 -4.83 -5.08 21.29
N ARG A 51 -3.94 -4.62 22.18
CA ARG A 51 -2.52 -4.96 22.15
C ARG A 51 -2.19 -6.34 22.73
N LYS A 52 -3.10 -7.00 23.45
CA LYS A 52 -2.79 -8.30 24.08
C LYS A 52 -2.53 -9.36 23.01
N GLY A 53 -1.28 -9.82 22.93
CA GLY A 53 -0.85 -10.80 21.94
C GLY A 53 -0.69 -10.23 20.52
N ALA A 54 -0.80 -8.91 20.34
CA ALA A 54 -0.64 -8.27 19.05
C ALA A 54 0.83 -7.91 18.77
N VAL A 55 1.17 -7.87 17.48
CA VAL A 55 2.39 -7.27 16.97
C VAL A 55 2.02 -5.98 16.25
N LEU A 56 2.84 -4.94 16.42
CA LEU A 56 2.66 -3.68 15.71
C LEU A 56 3.53 -3.68 14.45
N GLY A 57 2.94 -3.33 13.32
CA GLY A 57 3.61 -3.16 12.04
C GLY A 57 3.31 -1.79 11.42
N TYR A 58 4.18 -1.35 10.53
CA TYR A 58 3.93 -0.15 9.73
C TYR A 58 3.20 -0.56 8.44
N VAL A 59 2.25 0.28 8.02
CA VAL A 59 1.54 0.12 6.76
C VAL A 59 1.70 1.42 5.98
N SER A 60 2.30 1.34 4.79
CA SER A 60 2.51 2.49 3.92
C SER A 60 1.17 2.98 3.35
N ALA A 61 0.75 4.19 3.74
CA ALA A 61 -0.41 4.88 3.17
C ALA A 61 -0.06 5.49 1.80
N ILE A 62 0.10 4.67 0.77
CA ILE A 62 0.24 5.16 -0.60
C ILE A 62 -1.15 5.48 -1.13
N GLU A 63 -1.50 6.76 -1.13
CA GLU A 63 -2.79 7.20 -1.64
C GLU A 63 -2.84 7.12 -3.17
N ASP A 64 -3.89 6.48 -3.69
CA ASP A 64 -4.24 6.63 -5.10
C ASP A 64 -4.96 7.96 -5.30
N MET A 65 -4.25 8.94 -5.83
CA MET A 65 -4.77 10.28 -6.09
C MET A 65 -5.71 10.36 -7.29
N GLY A 66 -6.06 9.22 -7.92
CA GLY A 66 -7.07 9.10 -8.98
C GLY A 66 -6.69 9.74 -10.32
N SER A 67 -5.66 10.58 -10.35
CA SER A 67 -5.12 11.20 -11.56
C SER A 67 -3.73 10.66 -11.85
N SER A 68 -3.61 9.93 -12.97
CA SER A 68 -2.30 9.50 -13.46
C SER A 68 -1.57 10.69 -14.10
N LYS A 69 -0.35 11.00 -13.63
CA LYS A 69 0.56 11.93 -14.31
C LYS A 69 1.48 11.18 -15.27
N ARG A 70 1.63 11.70 -16.49
CA ARG A 70 2.57 11.14 -17.48
C ARG A 70 4.01 11.52 -17.09
N LEU A 71 4.86 10.51 -16.98
CA LEU A 71 6.29 10.64 -16.72
C LEU A 71 7.07 10.23 -17.98
N ASN A 72 8.14 10.96 -18.31
CA ASN A 72 9.10 10.56 -19.32
C ASN A 72 10.33 10.00 -18.60
N ILE A 73 10.65 8.72 -18.83
CA ILE A 73 11.76 8.02 -18.18
C ILE A 73 12.60 7.29 -19.24
N SER A 74 13.88 7.10 -18.95
CA SER A 74 14.78 6.28 -19.76
C SER A 74 14.98 4.92 -19.09
N LEU A 75 14.76 3.85 -19.84
CA LEU A 75 14.98 2.46 -19.43
C LEU A 75 15.76 1.78 -20.54
N ASP A 76 16.58 0.78 -20.20
CA ASP A 76 17.27 0.00 -21.23
C ASP A 76 16.28 -0.89 -22.00
N ARG A 77 16.68 -1.30 -23.20
CA ARG A 77 15.83 -2.07 -24.11
C ARG A 77 15.42 -3.43 -23.52
N GLY A 78 16.33 -4.11 -22.82
CA GLY A 78 16.04 -5.43 -22.24
C GLY A 78 14.97 -5.35 -21.15
N LEU A 79 15.05 -4.32 -20.30
CA LEU A 79 14.04 -4.08 -19.28
C LEU A 79 12.67 -3.73 -19.89
N ILE A 80 12.62 -2.95 -20.96
CA ILE A 80 11.36 -2.64 -21.67
C ILE A 80 10.71 -3.93 -22.19
N GLU A 81 11.50 -4.81 -22.83
CA GLU A 81 11.00 -6.10 -23.35
C GLU A 81 10.53 -7.02 -22.21
N ALA A 82 11.22 -7.05 -21.08
CA ALA A 82 10.79 -7.80 -19.90
C ALA A 82 9.48 -7.28 -19.30
N ILE A 83 9.34 -5.95 -19.18
CA ILE A 83 8.11 -5.29 -18.71
C ILE A 83 6.94 -5.61 -19.65
N ASP A 84 7.15 -5.56 -20.96
CA ASP A 84 6.13 -5.91 -21.95
C ASP A 84 5.60 -7.33 -21.78
N ASN A 85 6.53 -8.28 -21.71
CA ASN A 85 6.18 -9.69 -21.59
C ASN A 85 5.39 -9.95 -20.31
N GLU A 86 5.83 -9.38 -19.18
CA GLU A 86 5.18 -9.58 -17.89
C GLU A 86 3.83 -8.88 -17.80
N ALA A 87 3.71 -7.64 -18.30
CA ALA A 87 2.44 -6.93 -18.36
C ALA A 87 1.42 -7.68 -19.23
N ASN A 88 1.83 -8.20 -20.38
CA ASN A 88 0.98 -9.03 -21.25
C ASN A 88 0.57 -10.33 -20.56
N ARG A 89 1.51 -11.04 -19.91
CA ARG A 89 1.24 -12.26 -19.15
C ARG A 89 0.18 -12.05 -18.08
N ARG A 90 0.21 -10.90 -17.40
CA ARG A 90 -0.76 -10.51 -16.37
C ARG A 90 -1.98 -9.75 -16.91
N LYS A 91 -2.13 -9.61 -18.24
CA LYS A 91 -3.23 -8.89 -18.92
C LYS A 91 -3.41 -7.45 -18.42
N MET A 92 -2.31 -6.73 -18.23
CA MET A 92 -2.28 -5.34 -17.78
C MET A 92 -1.43 -4.46 -18.71
N THR A 93 -1.53 -3.13 -18.57
CA THR A 93 -0.67 -2.20 -19.31
C THR A 93 0.71 -2.09 -18.66
N ARG A 94 1.74 -1.64 -19.39
CA ARG A 94 3.07 -1.34 -18.82
C ARG A 94 2.98 -0.44 -17.59
N SER A 95 2.19 0.64 -17.70
CA SER A 95 2.02 1.60 -16.60
C SER A 95 1.37 0.96 -15.37
N ALA A 96 0.38 0.08 -15.56
CA ALA A 96 -0.24 -0.64 -14.46
C ALA A 96 0.75 -1.62 -13.78
N PHE A 97 1.55 -2.33 -14.57
CA PHE A 97 2.60 -3.21 -14.06
C PHE A 97 3.65 -2.43 -13.26
N ILE A 98 4.22 -1.37 -13.83
CA ILE A 98 5.22 -0.54 -13.16
C ILE A 98 4.65 0.08 -11.87
N ALA A 99 3.41 0.58 -11.92
CA ALA A 99 2.77 1.15 -10.73
C ALA A 99 2.53 0.09 -9.64
N SER A 100 2.15 -1.14 -10.01
CA SER A 100 1.99 -2.25 -9.05
C SER A 100 3.32 -2.65 -8.42
N ALA A 101 4.37 -2.81 -9.23
CA ALA A 101 5.70 -3.14 -8.74
C ALA A 101 6.26 -2.05 -7.81
N ALA A 102 6.11 -0.77 -8.18
CA ALA A 102 6.55 0.34 -7.35
C ALA A 102 5.79 0.40 -6.01
N ARG A 103 4.47 0.17 -6.01
CA ARG A 103 3.69 0.12 -4.77
C ARG A 103 4.13 -1.01 -3.86
N HIS A 104 4.40 -2.19 -4.41
CA HIS A 104 4.88 -3.34 -3.64
C HIS A 104 6.24 -3.05 -3.01
N GLU A 105 7.20 -2.53 -3.77
CA GLU A 105 8.53 -2.17 -3.27
C GLU A 105 8.47 -1.08 -2.18
N ILE A 106 7.65 -0.04 -2.36
CA ILE A 106 7.46 1.02 -1.34
C ILE A 106 6.72 0.48 -0.10
N GLY A 107 5.90 -0.57 -0.29
CA GLY A 107 5.11 -1.22 0.74
C GLY A 107 5.92 -2.10 1.70
N GLY A 108 7.15 -2.50 1.33
CA GLY A 108 8.02 -3.27 2.22
C GLY A 108 8.71 -4.47 1.57
N GLY A 109 8.32 -4.87 0.35
CA GLY A 109 8.96 -5.97 -0.41
C GLY A 109 8.72 -7.36 0.15
#